data_AF-A0A7X9JL33-F1
#
_entry.id   AF-A0A7X9JL33-F1
#
_cell.length_a   1.000
_cell.length_b   1.000
_cell.length_c   1.000
_cell.angle_alpha   90.00
_cell.angle_beta   90.00
_cell.angle_gamma   90.00
#
_symmetry.space_group_name_H-M   'P 1'
#
loop_
_entity.id
_entity.type
_entity.pdbx_description
1 polymer ?
#
loop_
_entity_poly.entity_id
_entity_poly.type
_entity_poly.pdbx_seq_one_letter_code
_entity_poly.pdbx_strand_id
1 'polypeptide(L)'
;MNYWTELSIEYANQRSYLDDLFQVYPTIPEGIREINNERWANIEKAFKKKNNDALIKELLKLDLFPIKDSYIAYLKRDPSSIERNPKTINRICGRLYEMGLDKIFERCSEPKETNRQIGPFFRRWLNAKSLGIQPVTLDEFTKTKKDAILDGSDKQLMDFASGELNYKHSKGLDFIGRFNGKYVIGEAKFLTDFGGHQNAQFNDAISTLQAKNVKAVKIAILDGVLYIKGRNKMYKDITTKYKDLNIMSSLVLREFLYQL
;
A
#
# COMPACT_ATOMS: atom_id res chain seq x y z
N MET A 1 -5.94 -25.74 11.08
CA MET A 1 -5.59 -24.44 10.46
C MET A 1 -6.05 -24.54 9.02
N ASN A 2 -6.50 -23.45 8.43
CA ASN A 2 -6.92 -23.38 7.05
C ASN A 2 -5.73 -23.81 6.17
N TYR A 3 -5.99 -24.71 5.23
CA TYR A 3 -4.97 -25.30 4.37
C TYR A 3 -4.14 -24.25 3.64
N TRP A 4 -4.77 -23.18 3.16
CA TRP A 4 -4.09 -22.10 2.41
C TRP A 4 -3.20 -21.24 3.30
N THR A 5 -3.60 -21.03 4.56
CA THR A 5 -2.75 -20.37 5.56
C THR A 5 -1.51 -21.21 5.84
N GLU A 6 -1.67 -22.52 6.01
CA GLU A 6 -0.57 -23.44 6.26
C GLU A 6 0.39 -23.51 5.08
N LEU A 7 -0.13 -23.66 3.86
CA LEU A 7 0.66 -23.67 2.64
C LEU A 7 1.43 -22.35 2.46
N SER A 8 0.81 -21.21 2.78
CA SER A 8 1.48 -19.90 2.71
C SER A 8 2.62 -19.79 3.73
N ILE A 9 2.43 -20.31 4.95
CA ILE A 9 3.49 -20.38 5.97
C ILE A 9 4.62 -21.30 5.49
N GLU A 10 4.30 -22.48 4.98
CA GLU A 10 5.29 -23.43 4.48
C GLU A 10 6.10 -22.82 3.33
N TYR A 11 5.44 -22.25 2.34
CA TYR A 11 6.07 -21.58 1.21
C TYR A 11 7.02 -20.48 1.70
N ALA A 12 6.55 -19.62 2.59
CA ALA A 12 7.35 -18.50 3.11
C ALA A 12 8.61 -18.92 3.89
N ASN A 13 8.61 -20.10 4.49
CA ASN A 13 9.73 -20.58 5.32
C ASN A 13 10.62 -21.62 4.62
N GLN A 14 10.22 -22.16 3.46
CA GLN A 14 10.92 -23.28 2.81
C GLN A 14 11.28 -23.04 1.33
N ARG A 15 10.82 -21.94 0.73
CA ARG A 15 11.03 -21.65 -0.71
C ARG A 15 11.58 -20.25 -0.95
N SER A 16 11.79 -19.91 -2.22
CA SER A 16 12.19 -18.60 -2.75
C SER A 16 11.09 -17.53 -2.61
N TYR A 17 10.48 -17.44 -1.43
CA TYR A 17 9.29 -16.62 -1.19
C TYR A 17 9.46 -15.16 -1.59
N LEU A 18 10.58 -14.53 -1.22
CA LEU A 18 10.83 -13.12 -1.54
C LEU A 18 11.11 -12.90 -3.04
N ASP A 19 11.76 -13.87 -3.69
CA ASP A 19 12.03 -13.80 -5.14
C ASP A 19 10.73 -13.95 -5.94
N ASP A 20 9.82 -14.82 -5.49
CA ASP A 20 8.51 -14.98 -6.12
C ASP A 20 7.60 -13.78 -5.83
N LEU A 21 7.64 -13.23 -4.61
CA LEU A 21 6.95 -11.99 -4.27
C LEU A 21 7.44 -10.81 -5.09
N PHE A 22 8.68 -10.80 -5.57
CA PHE A 22 9.19 -9.75 -6.46
C PHE A 22 8.38 -9.66 -7.76
N GLN A 23 7.78 -10.76 -8.22
CA GLN A 23 6.90 -10.76 -9.39
C GLN A 23 5.57 -10.04 -9.11
N VAL A 24 5.13 -10.04 -7.85
CA VAL A 24 3.90 -9.37 -7.38
C VAL A 24 4.19 -7.91 -7.02
N TYR A 25 5.30 -7.66 -6.32
CA TYR A 25 5.71 -6.36 -5.79
C TYR A 25 7.15 -6.03 -6.25
N PRO A 26 7.37 -5.75 -7.54
CA PRO A 26 8.71 -5.46 -8.04
C PRO A 26 9.24 -4.18 -7.40
N THR A 27 10.50 -4.17 -6.98
CA THR A 27 11.18 -2.92 -6.66
C THR A 27 11.36 -2.15 -7.96
N ILE A 28 10.82 -0.95 -8.03
CA ILE A 28 11.13 -0.04 -9.13
C ILE A 28 12.58 0.40 -8.89
N PRO A 29 13.52 0.22 -9.83
CA PRO A 29 14.80 0.90 -9.77
C PRO A 29 14.48 2.39 -9.85
N GLU A 30 14.46 3.06 -8.71
CA GLU A 30 13.99 4.43 -8.71
C GLU A 30 15.06 5.36 -9.27
N GLY A 31 14.72 6.08 -10.34
CA GLY A 31 15.43 7.30 -10.70
C GLY A 31 15.15 8.39 -9.66
N ILE A 32 16.00 9.41 -9.62
CA ILE A 32 15.77 10.60 -8.80
C ILE A 32 14.41 11.25 -9.11
N ARG A 33 13.71 11.72 -8.08
CA ARG A 33 12.51 12.54 -8.25
C ARG A 33 12.89 13.83 -8.95
N GLU A 34 12.20 14.12 -10.05
CA GLU A 34 12.37 15.39 -10.74
C GLU A 34 11.84 16.55 -9.88
N ILE A 35 12.71 17.53 -9.62
CA ILE A 35 12.33 18.79 -8.97
C ILE A 35 12.20 19.83 -10.06
N ASN A 36 11.05 20.52 -10.12
CA ASN A 36 10.85 21.61 -11.06
C ASN A 36 11.97 22.67 -10.91
N ASN A 37 12.64 22.97 -12.02
CA ASN A 37 13.82 23.85 -12.06
C ASN A 37 13.54 25.27 -11.52
N GLU A 38 12.35 25.82 -11.77
CA GLU A 38 11.96 27.14 -11.28
C GLU A 38 11.81 27.14 -9.75
N ARG A 39 11.17 26.10 -9.20
CA ARG A 39 11.06 25.92 -7.75
C ARG A 39 12.43 25.76 -7.11
N TRP A 40 13.31 24.97 -7.73
CA TRP A 40 14.66 24.79 -7.23
C TRP A 40 15.44 26.11 -7.23
N ALA A 41 15.38 26.89 -8.30
CA ALA A 41 16.02 28.21 -8.38
C ALA A 41 15.55 29.16 -7.25
N ASN A 42 14.26 29.11 -6.89
CA ASN A 42 13.74 29.89 -5.76
C ASN A 42 14.31 29.43 -4.41
N ILE A 43 14.45 28.11 -4.21
CA ILE A 43 15.10 27.53 -3.03
C ILE A 43 16.55 27.98 -2.94
N GLU A 44 17.31 27.89 -4.03
CA GLU A 44 18.71 28.32 -4.04
C GLU A 44 18.85 29.80 -3.68
N LYS A 45 17.99 30.65 -4.27
CA LYS A 45 17.98 32.09 -4.01
C LYS A 45 17.68 32.38 -2.55
N ALA A 46 16.68 31.72 -1.98
CA ALA A 46 16.33 31.88 -0.57
C ALA A 46 17.45 31.41 0.36
N PHE A 47 18.07 30.27 0.04
CA PHE A 47 19.19 29.71 0.78
C PHE A 47 20.41 30.64 0.79
N LYS A 48 20.84 31.11 -0.39
CA LYS A 48 22.00 32.01 -0.54
C LYS A 48 21.77 33.35 0.16
N LYS A 49 20.54 33.87 0.16
CA LYS A 49 20.15 35.09 0.87
C LYS A 49 19.90 34.89 2.36
N LYS A 50 19.98 33.66 2.87
CA LYS A 50 19.59 33.28 4.24
C LYS A 50 18.19 33.76 4.63
N ASN A 51 17.25 33.74 3.68
CA ASN A 51 15.85 34.10 3.92
C ASN A 51 15.08 32.88 4.39
N ASN A 52 14.97 32.72 5.71
CA ASN A 52 14.37 31.54 6.36
C ASN A 52 12.91 31.31 5.95
N ASP A 53 12.10 32.36 5.95
CA ASP A 53 10.67 32.27 5.63
C ASP A 53 10.45 31.82 4.19
N ALA A 54 11.18 32.44 3.25
CA ALA A 54 11.12 32.05 1.85
C ALA A 54 11.64 30.62 1.63
N LEU A 55 12.74 30.25 2.29
CA LEU A 55 13.35 28.92 2.18
C LEU A 55 12.38 27.83 2.62
N ILE A 56 11.76 27.99 3.80
CA ILE A 56 10.77 27.03 4.30
C ILE A 56 9.53 26.99 3.42
N LYS A 57 8.99 28.15 3.01
CA LYS A 57 7.81 28.21 2.14
C LYS A 57 8.04 27.48 0.82
N GLU A 58 9.21 27.59 0.20
CA GLU A 58 9.52 26.85 -1.03
C GLU A 58 9.76 25.35 -0.79
N LEU A 59 10.53 24.98 0.25
CA LEU A 59 10.79 23.57 0.56
C LEU A 59 9.52 22.80 0.94
N LEU A 60 8.54 23.43 1.61
CA LEU A 60 7.28 22.78 1.96
C LEU A 60 6.39 22.46 0.75
N LYS A 61 6.61 23.14 -0.40
CA LYS A 61 5.92 22.86 -1.67
C LYS A 61 6.46 21.61 -2.37
N LEU A 62 7.61 21.10 -1.96
CA LEU A 62 8.15 19.85 -2.50
C LEU A 62 7.41 18.64 -1.93
N ASP A 63 7.47 17.55 -2.67
CA ASP A 63 6.88 16.27 -2.28
C ASP A 63 7.61 15.64 -1.08
N LEU A 64 8.91 15.91 -0.93
CA LEU A 64 9.73 15.46 0.19
C LEU A 64 10.52 16.63 0.78
N PHE A 65 10.41 16.76 2.09
CA PHE A 65 11.16 17.73 2.86
C PHE A 65 12.53 17.13 3.23
N PRO A 66 13.63 17.90 3.14
CA PRO A 66 14.99 17.35 3.20
C PRO A 66 15.42 16.85 4.59
N ILE A 67 14.65 17.17 5.64
CA ILE A 67 14.89 16.69 7.02
C ILE A 67 13.64 16.06 7.63
N LYS A 68 13.85 15.03 8.44
CA LYS A 68 12.81 14.50 9.33
C LYS A 68 12.71 15.39 10.57
N ASP A 69 11.59 16.09 10.71
CA ASP A 69 11.30 16.96 11.85
C ASP A 69 9.78 16.94 12.10
N SER A 70 9.37 16.78 13.36
CA SER A 70 7.96 16.55 13.73
C SER A 70 7.04 17.72 13.41
N TYR A 71 7.59 18.94 13.28
CA TYR A 71 6.82 20.15 13.03
C TYR A 71 6.49 20.35 11.54
N ILE A 72 7.19 19.69 10.61
CA ILE A 72 7.01 19.88 9.16
C ILE A 72 5.58 19.57 8.72
N ALA A 73 4.99 18.51 9.28
CA ALA A 73 3.61 18.14 8.97
C ALA A 73 2.60 19.23 9.38
N TYR A 74 2.86 19.93 10.49
CA TYR A 74 2.02 21.05 10.95
C TYR A 74 2.21 22.27 10.04
N LEU A 75 3.46 22.67 9.78
CA LEU A 75 3.80 23.82 8.93
C LEU A 75 3.22 23.69 7.51
N LYS A 76 3.20 22.46 6.96
CA LYS A 76 2.61 22.19 5.64
C LYS A 76 1.09 22.34 5.61
N ARG A 77 0.39 22.05 6.72
CA ARG A 77 -1.07 22.12 6.83
C ARG A 77 -1.57 23.52 7.19
N ASP A 78 -0.78 24.29 7.93
CA ASP A 78 -1.06 25.69 8.26
C ASP A 78 0.12 26.58 7.87
N PRO A 79 0.15 27.12 6.64
CA PRO A 79 1.24 27.99 6.20
C PRO A 79 1.39 29.27 7.03
N SER A 80 0.33 29.77 7.67
CA SER A 80 0.40 30.97 8.54
C SER A 80 1.25 30.72 9.79
N SER A 81 1.41 29.45 10.18
CA SER A 81 2.22 29.07 11.35
C SER A 81 3.71 29.36 11.18
N ILE A 82 4.20 29.57 9.95
CA ILE A 82 5.59 29.97 9.69
C ILE A 82 5.88 31.31 10.36
N GLU A 83 5.01 32.30 10.14
CA GLU A 83 5.16 33.67 10.68
C GLU A 83 4.91 33.71 12.18
N ARG A 84 4.02 32.86 12.70
CA ARG A 84 3.70 32.76 14.12
C ARG A 84 4.79 32.08 14.95
N ASN A 85 5.71 31.33 14.33
CA ASN A 85 6.68 30.49 15.03
C ASN A 85 8.15 30.72 14.58
N PRO A 86 8.68 31.95 14.65
CA PRO A 86 9.99 32.29 14.09
C PRO A 86 11.16 31.51 14.71
N LYS A 87 11.09 31.16 16.01
CA LYS A 87 12.13 30.35 16.67
C LYS A 87 12.23 28.93 16.07
N THR A 88 11.09 28.31 15.78
CA THR A 88 11.03 26.99 15.15
C THR A 88 11.56 27.05 13.73
N ILE A 89 11.18 28.08 12.97
CA ILE A 89 11.67 28.32 11.61
C ILE A 89 13.18 28.52 11.59
N ASN A 90 13.73 29.34 12.49
CA ASN A 90 15.17 29.55 12.61
C ASN A 90 15.93 28.27 12.96
N ARG A 91 15.41 27.46 13.89
CA ARG A 91 16.00 26.16 14.24
C ARG A 91 16.05 25.20 13.04
N ILE A 92 14.95 25.11 12.29
CA ILE A 92 14.87 24.25 11.10
C ILE A 92 15.82 24.76 10.02
N CYS A 93 15.82 26.07 9.74
CA CYS A 93 16.71 26.66 8.74
C CYS A 93 18.18 26.53 9.12
N GLY A 94 18.54 26.65 10.41
CA GLY A 94 19.89 26.38 10.89
C GLY A 94 20.40 25.00 10.45
N ARG A 95 19.59 23.96 10.67
CA ARG A 95 19.90 22.58 10.21
C ARG A 95 20.00 22.46 8.69
N LEU A 96 19.17 23.20 7.95
CA LEU A 96 19.24 23.24 6.48
C LEU A 96 20.54 23.90 6.01
N TYR A 97 20.95 25.00 6.63
CA TYR A 97 22.21 25.66 6.29
C TYR A 97 23.43 24.80 6.62
N GLU A 98 23.43 24.11 7.75
CA GLU A 98 24.47 23.14 8.12
C GLU A 98 24.55 21.97 7.13
N MET A 99 23.41 21.52 6.61
CA MET A 99 23.33 20.43 5.64
C MET A 99 23.91 20.82 4.27
N GLY A 100 23.77 22.08 3.85
CA GLY A 100 24.20 22.56 2.55
C GLY A 100 23.21 22.27 1.42
N LEU A 101 23.27 23.09 0.37
CA LEU A 101 22.31 23.10 -0.74
C LEU A 101 22.32 21.80 -1.54
N ASP A 102 23.51 21.23 -1.81
CA ASP A 102 23.66 19.98 -2.56
C ASP A 102 22.98 18.81 -1.86
N LYS A 103 23.15 18.71 -0.54
CA LYS A 103 22.53 17.65 0.26
C LYS A 103 21.03 17.87 0.40
N ILE A 104 20.56 19.12 0.46
CA ILE A 104 19.13 19.42 0.39
C ILE A 104 18.55 18.92 -0.94
N PHE A 105 19.22 19.17 -2.07
CA PHE A 105 18.78 18.69 -3.39
C PHE A 105 18.65 17.18 -3.39
N GLU A 106 19.72 16.49 -2.98
CA GLU A 106 19.77 15.03 -2.90
C GLU A 106 18.58 14.50 -2.09
N ARG A 107 18.37 15.00 -0.88
CA ARG A 107 17.26 14.58 0.01
C ARG A 107 15.89 14.87 -0.57
N CYS A 108 15.69 16.00 -1.26
CA CYS A 108 14.42 16.34 -1.87
C CYS A 108 14.12 15.53 -3.13
N SER A 109 15.17 15.13 -3.84
CA SER A 109 15.13 14.30 -5.04
C SER A 109 15.12 12.80 -4.72
N GLU A 110 15.19 12.42 -3.44
CA GLU A 110 15.06 11.03 -3.03
C GLU A 110 13.74 10.46 -3.59
N PRO A 111 13.82 9.24 -4.11
CA PRO A 111 12.69 8.68 -4.79
C PRO A 111 11.58 8.28 -3.79
N LYS A 112 10.42 7.86 -4.29
CA LYS A 112 9.25 7.67 -3.41
C LYS A 112 9.46 6.37 -2.64
N GLU A 113 9.52 6.46 -1.30
CA GLU A 113 9.57 5.28 -0.41
C GLU A 113 8.75 4.11 -0.97
N THR A 114 9.40 2.96 -1.20
CA THR A 114 8.82 1.78 -1.86
C THR A 114 7.47 1.39 -1.24
N ASN A 115 7.33 1.51 0.08
CA ASN A 115 6.09 1.23 0.82
C ASN A 115 4.88 2.08 0.40
N ARG A 116 5.08 3.25 -0.21
CA ARG A 116 4.01 4.11 -0.76
C ARG A 116 3.63 3.75 -2.20
N GLN A 117 4.42 2.94 -2.88
CA GLN A 117 4.21 2.51 -4.27
C GLN A 117 3.58 1.11 -4.38
N ILE A 118 3.52 0.35 -3.29
CA ILE A 118 3.05 -1.04 -3.27
C ILE A 118 1.56 -1.17 -3.65
N GLY A 119 0.72 -0.18 -3.32
CA GLY A 119 -0.75 -0.28 -3.48
C GLY A 119 -1.21 -0.72 -4.89
N PRO A 120 -0.74 -0.08 -5.98
CA PRO A 120 -1.12 -0.47 -7.34
C PRO A 120 -0.52 -1.80 -7.84
N PHE A 121 0.49 -2.36 -7.18
CA PHE A 121 1.24 -3.51 -7.70
C PHE A 121 0.40 -4.78 -7.78
N PHE A 122 -0.42 -5.04 -6.76
CA PHE A 122 -1.32 -6.19 -6.79
C PHE A 122 -2.25 -6.15 -8.01
N ARG A 123 -2.87 -5.00 -8.29
CA ARG A 123 -3.72 -4.82 -9.47
C ARG A 123 -2.95 -4.94 -10.78
N ARG A 124 -1.74 -4.39 -10.85
CA ARG A 124 -0.86 -4.55 -12.02
C ARG A 124 -0.52 -6.02 -12.28
N TRP A 125 -0.24 -6.77 -11.21
CA TRP A 125 0.04 -8.19 -11.26
C TRP A 125 -1.18 -9.00 -11.75
N LEU A 126 -2.40 -8.68 -11.28
CA LEU A 126 -3.62 -9.27 -11.85
C LEU A 126 -3.76 -8.99 -13.35
N ASN A 127 -3.51 -7.74 -13.77
CA ASN A 127 -3.61 -7.32 -15.17
C ASN A 127 -2.52 -7.92 -16.07
N ALA A 128 -1.44 -8.45 -15.50
CA ALA A 128 -0.42 -9.22 -16.21
C ALA A 128 -0.82 -10.69 -16.48
N LYS A 129 -2.07 -11.07 -16.21
CA LYS A 129 -2.61 -12.44 -16.34
C LYS A 129 -1.92 -13.46 -15.43
N SER A 130 -1.35 -13.03 -14.30
CA SER A 130 -0.63 -13.92 -13.38
C SER A 130 -1.50 -15.02 -12.77
N LEU A 131 -2.81 -14.80 -12.68
CA LEU A 131 -3.79 -15.80 -12.23
C LEU A 131 -4.31 -16.70 -13.38
N GLY A 132 -3.73 -16.61 -14.57
CA GLY A 132 -4.09 -17.43 -15.74
C GLY A 132 -5.29 -16.92 -16.56
N ILE A 133 -5.96 -15.85 -16.11
CA ILE A 133 -7.03 -15.18 -16.87
C ILE A 133 -6.80 -13.67 -16.90
N GLN A 134 -7.31 -13.03 -17.94
CA GLN A 134 -7.32 -11.57 -18.08
C GLN A 134 -8.48 -10.99 -17.26
N PRO A 135 -8.24 -10.02 -16.36
CA PRO A 135 -9.30 -9.23 -15.77
C PRO A 135 -10.15 -8.53 -16.84
N VAL A 136 -11.46 -8.50 -16.63
CA VAL A 136 -12.47 -8.01 -17.59
C VAL A 136 -13.21 -6.80 -17.05
N THR A 137 -13.82 -6.03 -17.94
CA THR A 137 -14.63 -4.87 -17.55
C THR A 137 -15.89 -5.29 -16.79
N LEU A 138 -16.54 -4.36 -16.07
CA LEU A 138 -17.79 -4.63 -15.36
C LEU A 138 -18.92 -5.15 -16.28
N ASP A 139 -18.99 -4.62 -17.50
CA ASP A 139 -19.97 -5.04 -18.50
C ASP A 139 -19.76 -6.50 -18.92
N GLU A 140 -18.52 -6.90 -19.22
CA GLU A 140 -18.18 -8.29 -19.54
C GLU A 140 -18.33 -9.24 -18.34
N PHE A 141 -17.98 -8.76 -17.14
CA PHE A 141 -18.09 -9.52 -15.91
C PHE A 141 -19.54 -9.93 -15.62
N THR A 142 -20.49 -9.02 -15.87
CA THR A 142 -21.93 -9.23 -15.63
C THR A 142 -22.63 -9.98 -16.77
N LYS A 143 -22.18 -9.82 -18.03
CA LYS A 143 -22.74 -10.52 -19.19
C LYS A 143 -22.44 -12.02 -19.24
N THR A 144 -21.36 -12.45 -18.58
CA THR A 144 -20.90 -13.84 -18.63
C THR A 144 -21.07 -14.53 -17.27
N LYS A 145 -21.10 -15.86 -17.28
CA LYS A 145 -21.00 -16.70 -16.06
C LYS A 145 -19.68 -17.43 -15.93
N LYS A 146 -18.78 -17.27 -16.92
CA LYS A 146 -17.45 -17.87 -16.94
C LYS A 146 -16.59 -17.29 -15.82
N ASP A 147 -15.49 -17.98 -15.53
CA ASP A 147 -14.50 -17.48 -14.59
C ASP A 147 -13.96 -16.13 -15.06
N ALA A 148 -13.89 -15.18 -14.14
CA ALA A 148 -13.56 -13.80 -14.43
C ALA A 148 -13.01 -13.09 -13.20
N ILE A 149 -12.16 -12.10 -13.42
CA ILE A 149 -11.73 -11.11 -12.41
C ILE A 149 -12.22 -9.76 -12.88
N LEU A 150 -12.79 -8.95 -11.98
CA LEU A 150 -13.31 -7.63 -12.32
C LEU A 150 -12.19 -6.58 -12.30
N ASP A 151 -11.89 -5.97 -13.45
CA ASP A 151 -11.02 -4.80 -13.57
C ASP A 151 -11.84 -3.51 -13.45
N GLY A 152 -12.31 -3.24 -12.23
CA GLY A 152 -13.11 -2.04 -11.91
C GLY A 152 -12.32 -1.02 -11.10
N SER A 153 -12.63 0.27 -11.23
CA SER A 153 -12.23 1.29 -10.24
C SER A 153 -12.72 0.92 -8.84
N ASP A 154 -12.10 1.48 -7.79
CA ASP A 154 -12.51 1.22 -6.40
C ASP A 154 -14.01 1.44 -6.19
N LYS A 155 -14.58 2.48 -6.83
CA LYS A 155 -16.01 2.75 -6.83
C LYS A 155 -16.81 1.62 -7.47
N GLN A 156 -16.39 1.13 -8.65
CA GLN A 156 -17.10 0.04 -9.34
C GLN A 156 -17.05 -1.27 -8.55
N LEU A 157 -15.92 -1.59 -7.92
CA LEU A 157 -15.80 -2.77 -7.06
C LEU A 157 -16.76 -2.67 -5.89
N MET A 158 -16.81 -1.52 -5.22
CA MET A 158 -17.72 -1.27 -4.11
C MET A 158 -19.19 -1.30 -4.52
N ASP A 159 -19.55 -0.62 -5.60
CA ASP A 159 -20.92 -0.59 -6.12
C ASP A 159 -21.41 -2.01 -6.47
N PHE A 160 -20.56 -2.82 -7.12
CA PHE A 160 -20.86 -4.22 -7.42
C PHE A 160 -21.00 -5.06 -6.16
N ALA A 161 -20.04 -4.97 -5.22
CA ALA A 161 -20.07 -5.76 -3.99
C ALA A 161 -21.29 -5.43 -3.12
N SER A 162 -21.65 -4.15 -3.01
CA SER A 162 -22.83 -3.72 -2.27
C SER A 162 -24.14 -4.14 -2.95
N GLY A 163 -24.25 -3.98 -4.27
CA GLY A 163 -25.45 -4.30 -5.05
C GLY A 163 -25.71 -5.80 -5.17
N GLU A 164 -24.69 -6.56 -5.58
CA GLU A 164 -24.85 -7.98 -5.94
C GLU A 164 -24.50 -8.93 -4.78
N LEU A 165 -23.51 -8.57 -3.96
CA LEU A 165 -22.92 -9.46 -2.95
C LEU A 165 -23.37 -9.14 -1.52
N ASN A 166 -24.23 -8.13 -1.34
CA ASN A 166 -24.69 -7.65 -0.03
C ASN A 166 -23.52 -7.23 0.90
N TYR A 167 -22.43 -6.71 0.31
CA TYR A 167 -21.30 -6.16 1.06
C TYR A 167 -21.64 -4.76 1.57
N LYS A 168 -21.94 -4.65 2.87
CA LYS A 168 -22.35 -3.39 3.53
C LYS A 168 -21.22 -2.70 4.30
N HIS A 169 -20.02 -3.25 4.24
CA HIS A 169 -18.88 -2.68 4.93
C HIS A 169 -18.33 -1.49 4.13
N SER A 170 -17.79 -0.48 4.80
CA SER A 170 -17.36 0.77 4.16
C SER A 170 -15.93 0.74 3.62
N LYS A 171 -15.21 -0.37 3.82
CA LYS A 171 -13.85 -0.54 3.30
C LYS A 171 -13.89 -0.97 1.85
N GLY A 172 -12.93 -0.45 1.07
CA GLY A 172 -12.70 -0.86 -0.30
C GLY A 172 -12.38 -2.36 -0.41
N LEU A 173 -12.35 -2.84 -1.64
CA LEU A 173 -11.92 -4.19 -1.98
C LEU A 173 -10.81 -4.10 -3.01
N ASP A 174 -9.75 -4.89 -2.82
CA ASP A 174 -8.65 -4.99 -3.77
C ASP A 174 -8.91 -6.07 -4.83
N PHE A 175 -9.87 -6.98 -4.59
CA PHE A 175 -10.18 -8.10 -5.47
C PHE A 175 -11.67 -8.44 -5.50
N ILE A 176 -12.22 -8.60 -6.71
CA ILE A 176 -13.51 -9.27 -6.96
C ILE A 176 -13.32 -10.24 -8.12
N GLY A 177 -13.71 -11.49 -7.90
CA GLY A 177 -13.66 -12.54 -8.91
C GLY A 177 -14.90 -13.43 -8.88
N ARG A 178 -15.10 -14.17 -9.95
CA ARG A 178 -16.03 -15.29 -10.04
C ARG A 178 -15.24 -16.49 -10.54
N PHE A 179 -15.25 -17.58 -9.78
CA PHE A 179 -14.59 -18.83 -10.14
C PHE A 179 -15.51 -19.99 -9.80
N ASN A 180 -15.70 -20.93 -10.73
CA ASN A 180 -16.58 -22.10 -10.58
C ASN A 180 -17.99 -21.71 -10.09
N GLY A 181 -18.51 -20.58 -10.60
CA GLY A 181 -19.83 -20.06 -10.25
C GLY A 181 -19.93 -19.41 -8.86
N LYS A 182 -18.84 -19.33 -8.09
CA LYS A 182 -18.79 -18.66 -6.77
C LYS A 182 -18.16 -17.28 -6.90
N TYR A 183 -18.77 -16.28 -6.28
CA TYR A 183 -18.15 -14.97 -6.13
C TYR A 183 -17.11 -15.00 -5.01
N VAL A 184 -16.03 -14.25 -5.23
CA VAL A 184 -14.91 -14.11 -4.30
C VAL A 184 -14.64 -12.62 -4.14
N ILE A 185 -14.49 -12.16 -2.90
CA ILE A 185 -14.04 -10.81 -2.58
C ILE A 185 -12.81 -10.85 -1.68
N GLY A 186 -11.89 -9.91 -1.86
CA GLY A 186 -10.68 -9.89 -1.07
C GLY A 186 -10.05 -8.53 -0.86
N GLU A 187 -9.27 -8.47 0.22
CA GLU A 187 -8.35 -7.38 0.54
C GLU A 187 -6.91 -7.90 0.37
N ALA A 188 -6.05 -7.13 -0.29
CA ALA A 188 -4.66 -7.45 -0.51
C ALA A 188 -3.74 -6.49 0.25
N LYS A 189 -2.78 -7.03 1.02
CA LYS A 189 -1.80 -6.22 1.76
C LYS A 189 -0.44 -6.90 1.78
N PHE A 190 0.60 -6.13 1.47
CA PHE A 190 1.98 -6.55 1.69
C PHE A 190 2.50 -5.95 2.99
N LEU A 191 2.66 -6.79 4.01
CA LEU A 191 3.04 -6.44 5.37
C LEU A 191 4.56 -6.56 5.52
N THR A 192 5.27 -5.44 5.39
CA THR A 192 6.74 -5.43 5.29
C THR A 192 7.46 -5.40 6.65
N ASP A 193 6.75 -5.09 7.73
CA ASP A 193 7.31 -5.00 9.09
C ASP A 193 6.22 -5.22 10.14
N PHE A 194 6.63 -5.32 11.41
CA PHE A 194 5.73 -5.47 12.55
C PHE A 194 5.38 -4.12 13.19
N GLY A 195 4.13 -3.96 13.64
CA GLY A 195 3.73 -2.81 14.47
C GLY A 195 3.14 -1.62 13.70
N GLY A 196 2.66 -0.63 14.46
CA GLY A 196 2.14 0.64 13.93
C GLY A 196 1.11 0.47 12.81
N HIS A 197 1.39 1.11 11.66
CA HIS A 197 0.54 1.10 10.48
C HIS A 197 0.32 -0.29 9.88
N GLN A 198 1.28 -1.22 10.03
CA GLN A 198 1.17 -2.58 9.48
C GLN A 198 0.10 -3.40 10.21
N ASN A 199 -0.03 -3.21 11.54
CA ASN A 199 -1.12 -3.82 12.30
C ASN A 199 -2.49 -3.28 11.88
N ALA A 200 -2.58 -2.00 11.51
CA ALA A 200 -3.83 -1.43 11.02
C ALA A 200 -4.23 -2.04 9.67
N GLN A 201 -3.28 -2.19 8.74
CA GLN A 201 -3.49 -2.86 7.45
C GLN A 201 -3.90 -4.33 7.61
N PHE A 202 -3.25 -5.06 8.52
CA PHE A 202 -3.66 -6.42 8.87
C PHE A 202 -5.11 -6.46 9.39
N ASN A 203 -5.46 -5.59 10.34
CA ASN A 203 -6.81 -5.53 10.90
C ASN A 203 -7.86 -5.14 9.84
N ASP A 204 -7.53 -4.26 8.90
CA ASP A 204 -8.40 -3.89 7.80
C ASP A 204 -8.75 -5.12 6.95
N ALA A 205 -7.75 -5.93 6.56
CA ALA A 205 -8.00 -7.16 5.80
C ALA A 205 -8.83 -8.20 6.59
N ILE A 206 -8.58 -8.33 7.89
CA ILE A 206 -9.38 -9.19 8.77
C ILE A 206 -10.82 -8.69 8.87
N SER A 207 -11.05 -7.37 8.92
CA SER A 207 -12.40 -6.80 8.98
C SER A 207 -13.23 -7.17 7.75
N THR A 208 -12.60 -7.20 6.55
CA THR A 208 -13.23 -7.66 5.31
C THR A 208 -13.64 -9.13 5.40
N LEU A 209 -12.78 -10.01 5.94
CA LEU A 209 -13.12 -11.41 6.18
C LEU A 209 -14.28 -11.60 7.17
N GLN A 210 -14.42 -10.71 8.14
CA GLN A 210 -15.45 -10.81 9.18
C GLN A 210 -16.79 -10.14 8.78
N ALA A 211 -16.86 -9.50 7.60
CA ALA A 211 -18.09 -8.92 7.08
C ALA A 211 -19.23 -9.95 7.06
N LYS A 212 -20.37 -9.61 7.68
CA LYS A 212 -21.51 -10.51 7.86
C LYS A 212 -22.43 -10.48 6.64
N ASN A 213 -23.07 -11.61 6.36
CA ASN A 213 -24.12 -11.77 5.35
C ASN A 213 -23.69 -11.43 3.91
N VAL A 214 -22.40 -11.56 3.61
CA VAL A 214 -21.86 -11.36 2.25
C VAL A 214 -22.09 -12.62 1.43
N LYS A 215 -22.63 -12.49 0.22
CA LYS A 215 -22.89 -13.59 -0.73
C LYS A 215 -21.65 -13.92 -1.59
N ALA A 216 -20.49 -14.05 -0.94
CA ALA A 216 -19.23 -14.36 -1.59
C ALA A 216 -18.26 -15.06 -0.63
N VAL A 217 -17.33 -15.82 -1.18
CA VAL A 217 -16.16 -16.29 -0.45
C VAL A 217 -15.29 -15.09 -0.14
N LYS A 218 -14.99 -14.87 1.14
CA LYS A 218 -14.12 -13.78 1.58
C LYS A 218 -12.71 -14.33 1.76
N ILE A 219 -11.72 -13.60 1.24
CA ILE A 219 -10.31 -13.93 1.37
C ILE A 219 -9.50 -12.71 1.84
N ALA A 220 -8.41 -12.94 2.55
CA ALA A 220 -7.36 -11.95 2.74
C ALA A 220 -6.09 -12.44 2.06
N ILE A 221 -5.57 -11.61 1.16
CA ILE A 221 -4.37 -11.88 0.37
C ILE A 221 -3.24 -11.12 1.05
N LEU A 222 -2.57 -11.78 1.99
CA LEU A 222 -1.59 -11.15 2.84
C LEU A 222 -0.22 -11.68 2.52
N ASP A 223 0.74 -10.80 2.31
CA ASP A 223 2.13 -11.16 2.01
C ASP A 223 3.09 -10.55 3.03
N GLY A 224 4.29 -11.11 3.16
CA GLY A 224 5.39 -10.56 3.96
C GLY A 224 5.56 -11.19 5.34
N VAL A 225 5.84 -10.35 6.34
CA VAL A 225 6.42 -10.81 7.63
C VAL A 225 5.46 -11.63 8.50
N LEU A 226 4.16 -11.63 8.18
CA LEU A 226 3.15 -12.37 8.96
C LEU A 226 3.37 -13.88 8.98
N TYR A 227 4.05 -14.43 7.98
CA TYR A 227 4.32 -15.86 7.85
C TYR A 227 5.61 -16.31 8.54
N ILE A 228 6.41 -15.37 9.04
CA ILE A 228 7.64 -15.69 9.79
C ILE A 228 7.23 -16.32 11.12
N LYS A 229 7.60 -17.59 11.30
CA LYS A 229 7.31 -18.34 12.51
C LYS A 229 7.94 -17.67 13.72
N GLY A 230 7.11 -17.29 14.69
CA GLY A 230 7.60 -16.61 15.88
C GLY A 230 6.52 -16.19 16.85
N ARG A 231 6.90 -15.31 17.78
CA ARG A 231 5.99 -14.78 18.81
C ARG A 231 5.28 -13.49 18.42
N ASN A 232 5.48 -13.01 17.20
CA ASN A 232 4.86 -11.79 16.69
C ASN A 232 3.33 -11.95 16.63
N LYS A 233 2.62 -10.82 16.76
CA LYS A 233 1.16 -10.81 16.86
C LYS A 233 0.49 -11.38 15.62
N MET A 234 0.91 -10.98 14.43
CA MET A 234 0.28 -11.39 13.18
C MET A 234 0.35 -12.92 12.98
N TYR A 235 1.53 -13.51 13.14
CA TYR A 235 1.73 -14.96 13.06
C TYR A 235 0.85 -15.72 14.07
N LYS A 236 0.81 -15.26 15.32
CA LYS A 236 -0.07 -15.84 16.35
C LYS A 236 -1.53 -15.73 15.95
N ASP A 237 -1.97 -14.57 15.50
CA ASP A 237 -3.36 -14.31 15.15
C ASP A 237 -3.81 -15.19 13.97
N ILE A 238 -3.01 -15.32 12.91
CA ILE A 238 -3.36 -16.18 11.75
C ILE A 238 -3.31 -17.68 12.06
N THR A 239 -2.50 -18.11 13.04
CA THR A 239 -2.38 -19.54 13.42
C THR A 239 -3.32 -19.95 14.55
N THR A 240 -3.93 -19.00 15.26
CA THR A 240 -4.83 -19.28 16.40
C THR A 240 -6.21 -18.66 16.21
N LYS A 241 -6.33 -17.33 16.34
CA LYS A 241 -7.60 -16.60 16.34
C LYS A 241 -8.33 -16.65 15.01
N TYR A 242 -7.58 -16.54 13.91
CA TYR A 242 -8.09 -16.48 12.54
C TYR A 242 -7.74 -17.74 11.74
N LYS A 243 -7.38 -18.82 12.44
CA LYS A 243 -6.87 -20.06 11.85
C LYS A 243 -7.80 -20.71 10.84
N ASP A 244 -9.11 -20.44 10.90
CA ASP A 244 -10.11 -21.05 10.02
C ASP A 244 -10.54 -20.11 8.88
N LEU A 245 -10.06 -18.87 8.87
CA LEU A 245 -10.33 -17.91 7.79
C LEU A 245 -9.44 -18.17 6.57
N ASN A 246 -9.91 -17.77 5.39
CA ASN A 246 -9.14 -17.86 4.15
C ASN A 246 -8.10 -16.73 4.10
N ILE A 247 -6.96 -16.94 4.74
CA ILE A 247 -5.82 -16.03 4.73
C ILE A 247 -4.69 -16.71 3.98
N MET A 248 -4.19 -16.10 2.92
CA MET A 248 -3.20 -16.74 2.06
C MET A 248 -2.29 -15.72 1.38
N SER A 249 -1.11 -16.18 0.96
CA SER A 249 -0.21 -15.39 0.12
C SER A 249 -0.80 -15.25 -1.28
N SER A 250 -0.47 -14.14 -1.95
CA SER A 250 -0.78 -13.97 -3.38
C SER A 250 -0.22 -15.12 -4.24
N LEU A 251 0.88 -15.74 -3.81
CA LEU A 251 1.56 -16.83 -4.53
C LEU A 251 0.78 -18.14 -4.58
N VAL A 252 -0.23 -18.33 -3.72
CA VAL A 252 -1.11 -19.52 -3.73
C VAL A 252 -2.55 -19.17 -4.13
N LEU A 253 -2.80 -17.91 -4.47
CA LEU A 253 -4.14 -17.39 -4.78
C LEU A 253 -4.72 -18.06 -6.03
N ARG A 254 -3.89 -18.35 -7.03
CA ARG A 254 -4.34 -18.99 -8.25
C ARG A 254 -4.91 -20.37 -7.95
N GLU A 255 -4.16 -21.20 -7.26
CA GLU A 255 -4.57 -22.55 -6.90
C GLU A 255 -5.85 -22.53 -6.05
N PHE A 256 -5.95 -21.59 -5.10
CA PHE A 256 -7.17 -21.39 -4.32
C PHE A 256 -8.39 -21.14 -5.21
N LEU A 257 -8.30 -20.16 -6.13
CA LEU A 257 -9.43 -19.73 -6.94
C LEU A 257 -9.96 -20.85 -7.84
N TYR A 258 -9.07 -21.64 -8.44
CA TYR A 258 -9.47 -22.72 -9.35
C TYR A 258 -10.00 -23.97 -8.61
N GLN A 259 -9.75 -24.09 -7.29
CA GLN A 259 -10.27 -25.18 -6.46
C GLN A 259 -11.62 -24.89 -5.81
N LEU A 260 -12.15 -23.67 -5.93
CA LEU A 260 -13.42 -23.26 -5.31
C LEU A 260 -14.61 -24.11 -5.78
#